data_AF-A0A1J4JM33-F1
#
_entry.id   AF-A0A1J4JM33-F1
#
_cell.length_a   1.000
_cell.length_b   1.000
_cell.length_c   1.000
_cell.angle_alpha   90.00
_cell.angle_beta   90.00
_cell.angle_gamma   90.00
#
_symmetry.space_group_name_H-M   'P 1'
#
loop_
_entity.id
_entity.type
_entity.pdbx_description
1 polymer ?
#
loop_
_entity_poly.entity_id
_entity_poly.type
_entity_poly.pdbx_seq_one_letter_code
_entity_poly.pdbx_strand_id
1 'polypeptide(L)'
;MLLFGFFHLLLCKPKDETFVVQRYIAGNWTTDSNNQIHTFYFIPIQNVNHYQALLNDKFLDIYIKSFSSVDISYMNYNFTLNFQNTNTRNPYAIAQIEPGYLIDVFIYTKDIIDVSLINETKNEIVVWTFKRPIPQLTRKDKFVLLSFFSCIIILVLYAIYYSRLWKSQKAKAKKSHKIKNH
;
A
#
# COMPACT_ATOMS: atom_id res chain seq x y z
N MET A 1 -30.10 -5.86 -12.24
CA MET A 1 -29.36 -5.05 -11.25
C MET A 1 -27.89 -5.43 -11.13
N LEU A 2 -27.49 -6.71 -11.09
CA LEU A 2 -26.07 -7.12 -10.97
C LEU A 2 -25.16 -6.67 -12.14
N LEU A 3 -25.69 -6.60 -13.37
CA LEU A 3 -24.94 -6.16 -14.55
C LEU A 3 -24.58 -4.67 -14.54
N PHE A 4 -25.36 -3.82 -13.85
CA PHE A 4 -25.11 -2.37 -13.82
C PHE A 4 -23.97 -2.00 -12.85
N GLY A 5 -23.80 -2.79 -11.77
CA GLY A 5 -22.67 -2.64 -10.85
C GLY A 5 -21.32 -3.02 -11.48
N PHE A 6 -21.32 -4.01 -12.39
CA PHE A 6 -20.10 -4.46 -13.07
C PHE A 6 -19.59 -3.41 -14.08
N PHE A 7 -20.50 -2.72 -14.78
CA PHE A 7 -20.15 -1.62 -15.68
C PHE A 7 -19.62 -0.39 -14.93
N HIS A 8 -20.16 -0.08 -13.75
CA HIS A 8 -19.61 1.01 -12.93
C HIS A 8 -18.21 0.73 -12.39
N LEU A 9 -17.89 -0.53 -12.09
CA LEU A 9 -16.53 -0.94 -11.69
C LEU A 9 -15.52 -0.84 -12.85
N LEU A 10 -15.94 -1.13 -14.09
CA LEU A 10 -15.09 -1.02 -15.29
C LEU A 10 -14.86 0.42 -15.77
N LEU A 11 -15.80 1.34 -15.47
CA LEU A 11 -15.74 2.75 -15.90
C LEU A 11 -15.03 3.67 -14.90
N CYS A 12 -14.65 3.18 -13.72
CA CYS A 12 -13.73 3.89 -12.84
C CYS A 12 -12.34 3.88 -13.46
N LYS A 13 -12.07 4.83 -14.36
CA LYS A 13 -10.70 5.21 -14.67
C LYS A 13 -9.99 5.48 -13.33
N PRO A 14 -8.79 4.91 -13.11
CA PRO A 14 -7.99 5.33 -11.97
C PRO A 14 -7.83 6.84 -12.11
N LYS A 15 -8.37 7.60 -11.15
CA LYS A 15 -8.01 9.01 -11.02
C LYS A 15 -6.51 9.00 -10.79
N ASP A 16 -5.75 9.64 -11.68
CA ASP A 16 -4.35 9.93 -11.42
C ASP A 16 -4.30 10.72 -10.11
N GLU A 17 -3.94 10.04 -9.03
CA GLU A 17 -3.74 10.70 -7.75
C GLU A 17 -2.55 11.63 -7.92
N THR A 18 -2.80 12.93 -7.78
CA THR A 18 -1.73 13.92 -7.75
C THR A 18 -0.73 13.50 -6.68
N PHE A 19 0.55 13.39 -7.06
CA PHE A 19 1.60 13.07 -6.10
C PHE A 19 1.67 14.16 -5.04
N VAL A 20 1.53 13.77 -3.78
CA VAL A 20 1.63 14.64 -2.61
C VAL A 20 2.63 14.02 -1.67
N VAL A 21 3.84 14.55 -1.63
CA VAL A 21 4.98 14.01 -0.87
C VAL A 21 4.66 13.77 0.62
N GLN A 22 3.79 14.60 1.19
CA GLN A 22 3.33 14.46 2.57
C GLN A 22 2.73 13.08 2.87
N ARG A 23 1.99 12.49 1.92
CA ARG A 23 1.38 11.15 2.05
C ARG A 23 2.42 10.05 2.16
N TYR A 24 3.63 10.30 1.66
CA TYR A 24 4.74 9.35 1.63
C TYR A 24 5.69 9.54 2.81
N ILE A 25 5.69 10.70 3.48
CA ILE A 25 6.55 10.90 4.67
C ILE A 25 5.82 10.49 5.95
N ALA A 26 4.55 10.84 6.09
CA ALA A 26 3.82 10.68 7.35
C ALA A 26 3.61 9.21 7.74
N GLY A 27 3.99 8.84 8.96
CA GLY A 27 3.69 7.54 9.57
C GLY A 27 4.92 6.74 9.97
N ASN A 28 4.68 5.46 10.27
CA ASN A 28 5.70 4.53 10.70
C ASN A 28 6.29 3.84 9.48
N TRP A 29 7.61 3.71 9.47
CA TRP A 29 8.37 3.04 8.42
C TRP A 29 9.23 1.96 9.03
N THR A 30 9.41 0.87 8.31
CA THR A 30 10.33 -0.20 8.66
C THR A 30 11.36 -0.34 7.55
N THR A 31 12.63 -0.51 7.90
CA THR A 31 13.66 -0.90 6.93
C THR A 31 14.34 -2.16 7.42
N ASP A 32 14.78 -2.99 6.49
CA ASP A 32 15.59 -4.16 6.76
C ASP A 32 17.00 -3.87 6.29
N SER A 33 17.94 -3.78 7.22
CA SER A 33 19.36 -3.64 6.91
C SER A 33 20.18 -4.52 7.87
N ASN A 34 21.20 -5.20 7.35
CA ASN A 34 22.07 -6.08 8.14
C ASN A 34 21.32 -7.11 9.03
N ASN A 35 20.23 -7.72 8.52
CA ASN A 35 19.35 -8.64 9.24
C ASN A 35 18.66 -8.04 10.49
N GLN A 36 18.55 -6.71 10.57
CA GLN A 36 17.85 -6.01 11.63
C GLN A 36 16.72 -5.15 11.05
N ILE A 37 15.55 -5.24 11.69
CA ILE A 37 14.40 -4.41 11.35
C ILE A 37 14.48 -3.11 12.17
N HIS A 38 14.69 -1.99 11.49
CA HIS A 38 14.65 -0.67 12.14
C HIS A 38 13.30 -0.02 11.88
N THR A 39 12.70 0.57 12.92
CA THR A 39 11.44 1.32 12.79
C THR A 39 11.69 2.80 12.94
N PHE A 40 11.23 3.58 11.97
CA PHE A 40 11.30 5.04 11.94
C PHE A 40 9.92 5.63 12.16
N TYR A 41 9.84 6.61 13.05
CA TYR A 41 8.61 7.32 13.36
C TYR A 41 8.74 8.77 12.86
N PHE A 42 8.01 9.12 11.82
CA PHE A 42 7.95 10.50 11.33
C PHE A 42 6.75 11.19 11.98
N ILE A 43 7.02 12.05 12.96
CA ILE A 43 6.01 12.77 13.72
C ILE A 43 5.97 14.21 13.23
N PRO A 44 4.78 14.78 12.94
CA PRO A 44 4.68 16.20 12.64
C PRO A 44 4.95 17.03 13.91
N ILE A 45 5.90 17.97 13.85
CA ILE A 45 6.28 18.82 15.00
C ILE A 45 5.56 20.17 14.97
N GLN A 46 5.42 20.77 13.78
CA GLN A 46 4.76 22.06 13.59
C GLN A 46 4.00 22.07 12.26
N ASN A 47 2.68 22.21 12.32
CA ASN A 47 1.79 22.05 11.16
C ASN A 47 2.04 20.73 10.40
N VAL A 48 1.34 20.53 9.29
CA VAL A 48 1.49 19.34 8.43
C VAL A 48 2.74 19.38 7.52
N ASN A 49 3.54 20.44 7.64
CA ASN A 49 4.67 20.72 6.75
C ASN A 49 6.03 20.46 7.40
N HIS A 50 6.11 20.11 8.68
CA HIS A 50 7.37 19.82 9.37
C HIS A 50 7.27 18.46 10.05
N TYR A 51 8.09 17.51 9.61
CA TYR A 51 8.21 16.16 10.15
C TYR A 51 9.58 15.99 10.77
N GLN A 52 9.63 15.23 11.85
CA GLN A 52 10.87 14.84 12.50
C GLN A 52 10.90 13.33 12.72
N ALA A 53 12.05 12.72 12.47
CA ALA A 53 12.33 11.34 12.83
C ALA A 53 13.57 11.26 13.72
N LEU A 54 13.57 10.31 14.66
CA LEU A 54 14.73 10.01 15.50
C LEU A 54 15.52 8.86 14.86
N LEU A 55 16.80 9.10 14.58
CA LEU A 55 17.74 8.11 14.07
C LEU A 55 19.04 8.18 14.89
N ASN A 56 19.36 7.12 15.63
CA ASN A 56 20.60 7.01 16.42
C ASN A 56 20.87 8.23 17.31
N ASP A 57 19.91 8.60 18.16
CA ASP A 57 19.94 9.75 19.07
C ASP A 57 20.06 11.13 18.40
N LYS A 58 19.86 11.20 17.08
CA LYS A 58 19.83 12.45 16.32
C LYS A 58 18.52 12.61 15.58
N PHE A 59 18.07 13.85 15.47
CA PHE A 59 16.88 14.18 14.72
C PHE A 59 17.20 14.41 13.24
N LEU A 60 16.33 13.86 12.40
CA LEU A 60 16.23 14.13 10.98
C LEU A 60 15.00 15.01 10.79
N ASP A 61 15.20 16.27 10.40
CA ASP A 61 14.12 17.22 10.17
C ASP A 61 13.80 17.28 8.67
N ILE A 62 12.51 17.22 8.35
CA ILE A 62 11.98 17.25 6.98
C ILE A 62 10.92 18.34 6.88
N TYR A 63 11.14 19.30 6.00
CA TYR A 63 10.24 20.41 5.73
C TYR A 63 9.61 20.27 4.34
N ILE A 64 8.28 20.21 4.29
CA ILE A 64 7.51 20.17 3.04
C ILE A 64 7.45 21.58 2.44
N LYS A 65 8.08 21.78 1.29
CA LYS A 65 8.04 23.05 0.54
C LYS A 65 6.85 23.11 -0.41
N SER A 66 6.56 22.01 -1.08
CA SER A 66 5.46 21.90 -2.04
C SER A 66 4.96 20.46 -2.15
N PHE A 67 4.00 20.19 -3.02
CA PHE A 67 3.51 18.82 -3.25
C PHE A 67 4.58 17.85 -3.78
N SER A 68 5.67 18.37 -4.37
CA SER A 68 6.73 17.59 -4.98
C SER A 68 8.13 18.00 -4.51
N SER A 69 8.26 18.75 -3.42
CA SER A 69 9.57 19.23 -2.94
C SER A 69 9.65 19.23 -1.41
N VAL A 70 10.78 18.73 -0.89
CA VAL A 70 11.08 18.67 0.54
C VAL A 70 12.51 19.09 0.82
N ASP A 71 12.70 19.85 1.88
CA ASP A 71 14.01 20.15 2.44
C ASP A 71 14.30 19.17 3.57
N ILE A 72 15.50 18.59 3.56
CA ILE A 72 15.96 17.66 4.57
C ILE A 72 17.17 18.27 5.27
N SER A 73 17.12 18.31 6.60
CA SER A 73 18.22 18.73 7.47
C SER A 73 18.65 17.57 8.36
N TYR A 74 19.92 17.18 8.23
CA TYR A 74 20.52 16.11 9.00
C TYR A 74 21.96 16.45 9.41
N MET A 75 22.19 16.65 10.71
CA MET A 75 23.48 17.12 11.23
C MET A 75 23.96 18.40 10.51
N ASN A 76 25.06 18.31 9.74
CA ASN A 76 25.65 19.42 8.98
C ASN A 76 25.19 19.45 7.52
N TYR A 77 24.32 18.52 7.12
CA TYR A 77 23.86 18.36 5.75
C TYR A 77 22.47 18.95 5.56
N ASN A 78 22.34 19.81 4.56
CA ASN A 78 21.07 20.40 4.15
C ASN A 78 20.93 20.25 2.64
N PHE A 79 19.89 19.56 2.20
CA PHE A 79 19.62 19.35 0.79
C PHE A 79 18.12 19.32 0.51
N THR A 80 17.77 19.65 -0.73
CA THR A 80 16.37 19.67 -1.18
C THR A 80 16.16 18.53 -2.17
N LEU A 81 15.15 17.69 -1.91
CA LEU A 81 14.68 16.68 -2.85
C LEU A 81 13.51 17.24 -3.65
N ASN A 82 13.71 17.33 -4.97
CA ASN A 82 12.67 17.70 -5.92
C ASN A 82 12.19 16.44 -6.64
N PHE A 83 11.00 15.96 -6.27
CA PHE A 83 10.37 14.79 -6.85
C PHE A 83 9.88 15.09 -8.26
N GLN A 84 10.46 14.37 -9.21
CA GLN A 84 10.04 14.40 -10.59
C GLN A 84 8.96 13.35 -10.79
N ASN A 85 7.85 13.75 -11.41
CA ASN A 85 6.83 12.85 -11.92
C ASN A 85 7.01 12.77 -13.44
N THR A 86 7.92 11.91 -13.89
CA THR A 86 8.12 11.62 -15.31
C THR A 86 6.98 10.73 -15.83
N ASN A 87 6.90 10.46 -17.14
CA ASN A 87 5.93 9.52 -17.72
C ASN A 87 6.06 8.08 -17.17
N THR A 88 7.09 7.80 -16.37
CA THR A 88 7.18 6.61 -15.52
C THR A 88 6.25 6.76 -14.33
N ARG A 89 5.36 5.79 -14.14
CA ARG A 89 4.31 5.73 -13.11
C ARG A 89 4.74 6.05 -11.66
N ASN A 90 6.04 6.09 -11.38
CA ASN A 90 6.63 6.16 -10.06
C ASN A 90 7.48 7.44 -9.90
N PRO A 91 7.19 8.27 -8.89
CA PRO A 91 7.98 9.44 -8.55
C PRO A 91 9.39 9.06 -8.06
N TYR A 92 10.36 9.91 -8.38
CA TYR A 92 11.73 9.77 -7.89
C TYR A 92 12.38 11.14 -7.66
N ALA A 93 13.43 11.20 -6.85
CA ALA A 93 14.19 12.42 -6.57
C ALA A 93 15.66 12.08 -6.37
N ILE A 94 16.55 12.89 -6.94
CA ILE A 94 18.00 12.77 -6.73
C ILE A 94 18.51 14.13 -6.24
N ALA A 95 19.38 14.12 -5.25
CA ALA A 95 20.07 15.32 -4.78
C ALA A 95 21.53 15.01 -4.42
N GLN A 96 22.41 15.99 -4.63
CA GLN A 96 23.77 15.95 -4.14
C GLN A 96 23.81 16.45 -2.70
N ILE A 97 24.41 15.68 -1.79
CA ILE A 97 24.55 16.04 -0.38
C ILE A 97 25.90 16.73 -0.14
N GLU A 98 26.97 16.20 -0.73
CA GLU A 98 28.33 16.74 -0.69
C GLU A 98 29.10 16.35 -1.98
N PRO A 99 30.26 16.93 -2.26
CA PRO A 99 31.07 16.54 -3.43
C PRO A 99 31.33 15.02 -3.47
N GLY A 100 30.86 14.35 -4.52
CA GLY A 100 31.01 12.90 -4.69
C GLY A 100 29.97 12.02 -3.98
N TYR A 101 28.99 12.60 -3.27
CA TYR A 101 27.91 11.85 -2.62
C TYR A 101 26.54 12.33 -3.07
N LEU A 102 25.74 11.40 -3.57
CA LEU A 102 24.36 11.61 -3.97
C LEU A 102 23.41 10.78 -3.13
N ILE A 103 22.21 11.31 -2.91
CA ILE A 103 21.06 10.55 -2.44
C ILE A 103 20.04 10.43 -3.56
N ASP A 104 19.59 9.21 -3.80
CA ASP A 104 18.54 8.87 -4.76
C ASP A 104 17.37 8.25 -3.99
N VAL A 105 16.16 8.76 -4.23
CA VAL A 105 14.93 8.30 -3.59
C VAL A 105 13.96 7.88 -4.67
N PHE A 106 13.57 6.60 -4.64
CA PHE A 106 12.65 6.00 -5.59
C PHE A 106 11.40 5.46 -4.91
N ILE A 107 10.21 5.89 -5.35
CA ILE A 107 8.94 5.51 -4.74
C ILE A 107 8.24 4.45 -5.61
N TYR A 108 8.24 3.19 -5.16
CA TYR A 108 7.54 2.11 -5.87
C TYR A 108 6.03 2.19 -5.69
N THR A 109 5.60 2.43 -4.45
CA THR A 109 4.19 2.52 -4.05
C THR A 109 4.06 3.49 -2.88
N LYS A 110 2.84 3.80 -2.46
CA LYS A 110 2.58 4.55 -1.21
C LYS A 110 3.17 3.89 0.06
N ASP A 111 3.45 2.59 -0.01
CA ASP A 111 3.88 1.78 1.13
C ASP A 111 5.33 1.28 1.00
N ILE A 112 6.03 1.51 -0.13
CA ILE A 112 7.38 1.00 -0.40
C ILE A 112 8.22 2.07 -1.11
N ILE A 113 9.34 2.44 -0.51
CA ILE A 113 10.28 3.47 -0.98
C ILE A 113 11.71 2.94 -0.83
N ASP A 114 12.55 3.11 -1.84
CA ASP A 114 13.99 2.89 -1.73
C ASP A 114 14.72 4.22 -1.63
N VAL A 115 15.70 4.26 -0.74
CA VAL A 115 16.65 5.37 -0.61
C VAL A 115 18.04 4.80 -0.80
N SER A 116 18.80 5.39 -1.71
CA SER A 116 20.15 4.98 -2.03
C SER A 116 21.12 6.12 -1.73
N LEU A 117 22.20 5.83 -1.01
CA LEU A 117 23.36 6.70 -0.91
C LEU A 117 24.42 6.21 -1.89
N ILE A 118 24.81 7.07 -2.83
CA ILE A 118 25.75 6.76 -3.90
C ILE A 118 27.04 7.55 -3.63
N ASN A 119 28.17 6.86 -3.56
CA ASN A 119 29.50 7.46 -3.56
C ASN A 119 30.10 7.35 -4.95
N GLU A 120 30.08 8.45 -5.71
CA GLU A 120 30.57 8.49 -7.09
C GLU A 120 32.09 8.28 -7.18
N THR A 121 32.84 8.67 -6.15
CA THR A 121 34.31 8.54 -6.16
C THR A 121 34.77 7.09 -6.02
N LYS A 122 34.01 6.27 -5.28
CA LYS A 122 34.31 4.86 -5.03
C LYS A 122 33.44 3.89 -5.81
N ASN A 123 32.43 4.41 -6.51
CA ASN A 123 31.39 3.62 -7.18
C ASN A 123 30.67 2.66 -6.21
N GLU A 124 30.44 3.11 -4.97
CA GLU A 124 29.75 2.35 -3.92
C GLU A 124 28.30 2.84 -3.80
N ILE A 125 27.36 1.91 -3.67
CA ILE A 125 25.94 2.22 -3.50
C ILE A 125 25.42 1.46 -2.28
N VAL A 126 24.83 2.20 -1.34
CA VAL A 126 24.14 1.64 -0.18
C VAL A 126 22.65 1.91 -0.35
N VAL A 127 21.84 0.86 -0.32
CA VAL A 127 20.38 0.94 -0.53
C VAL A 127 19.65 0.55 0.75
N TRP A 128 18.66 1.36 1.12
CA TRP A 128 17.70 1.08 2.17
C TRP A 128 16.30 1.03 1.60
N THR A 129 15.64 -0.12 1.76
CA THR A 129 14.22 -0.27 1.42
C THR A 129 13.38 0.01 2.64
N PHE A 130 12.53 1.03 2.53
CA PHE A 130 11.55 1.41 3.54
C PHE A 130 10.17 0.87 3.16
N LYS A 131 9.53 0.19 4.10
CA LYS A 131 8.19 -0.39 3.96
C LYS A 131 7.31 0.13 5.09
N ARG A 132 6.10 0.60 4.75
CA ARG A 132 5.08 0.83 5.78
C ARG A 132 4.67 -0.52 6.38
N PRO A 133 4.55 -0.63 7.71
CA PRO A 133 4.00 -1.82 8.31
C PRO A 133 2.59 -2.02 7.77
N ILE A 134 2.31 -3.21 7.25
CA ILE A 134 0.99 -3.56 6.75
C ILE A 134 0.00 -3.30 7.90
N PRO A 135 -1.05 -2.49 7.70
CA PRO A 135 -2.02 -2.22 8.76
C PRO A 135 -2.53 -3.56 9.26
N GLN A 136 -2.27 -3.86 10.53
CA GLN A 136 -2.77 -5.09 11.12
C GLN A 136 -4.29 -5.05 11.09
N LEU A 137 -4.91 -6.14 10.62
CA LEU A 137 -6.37 -6.28 10.60
C LEU A 137 -6.93 -5.88 11.97
N THR A 138 -7.70 -4.80 11.98
CA THR A 138 -8.33 -4.35 13.22
C THR A 138 -9.38 -5.37 13.64
N ARG A 139 -9.80 -5.32 14.92
CA ARG A 139 -10.89 -6.18 15.38
C ARG A 139 -12.16 -6.01 14.53
N LYS A 140 -12.44 -4.78 14.08
CA LYS A 140 -13.56 -4.46 13.19
C LYS A 140 -13.39 -5.13 11.82
N ASP A 141 -12.21 -5.05 11.21
CA ASP A 141 -11.94 -5.68 9.91
C ASP A 141 -12.10 -7.20 10.01
N LYS A 142 -11.62 -7.81 11.09
CA LYS A 142 -11.81 -9.25 11.36
C LYS A 142 -13.29 -9.62 11.44
N PHE A 143 -14.12 -8.81 12.10
CA PHE A 143 -15.58 -9.03 12.17
C PHE A 143 -16.28 -8.88 10.82
N VAL A 144 -15.90 -7.90 10.02
CA VAL A 144 -16.44 -7.69 8.66
C VAL A 144 -16.08 -8.89 7.78
N LEU A 145 -14.81 -9.30 7.81
CA LEU A 145 -14.32 -10.45 7.05
C LEU A 145 -15.03 -11.73 7.47
N LEU A 146 -15.16 -11.97 8.78
CA LEU A 146 -15.87 -13.13 9.32
C LEU A 146 -17.35 -13.15 8.90
N SER A 147 -18.04 -12.00 8.99
CA SER A 147 -19.44 -11.87 8.56
C SER A 147 -19.59 -12.15 7.06
N PHE A 148 -18.70 -11.60 6.24
CA PHE A 148 -18.68 -11.81 4.79
C PHE A 148 -18.53 -13.30 4.45
N PHE A 149 -17.53 -13.97 5.01
CA PHE A 149 -17.33 -15.40 4.78
C PHE A 149 -18.47 -16.26 5.32
N SER A 150 -19.05 -15.88 6.46
CA SER A 150 -20.22 -16.58 7.02
C SER A 150 -21.43 -16.50 6.08
N CYS A 151 -21.70 -15.32 5.50
CA CYS A 151 -22.75 -15.16 4.49
C CYS A 151 -22.51 -16.02 3.25
N ILE A 152 -21.27 -16.09 2.75
CA ILE A 152 -20.91 -16.96 1.62
C ILE A 152 -21.18 -18.43 1.97
N ILE A 153 -20.76 -18.87 3.17
CA ILE A 153 -20.98 -20.26 3.62
C ILE A 153 -22.48 -20.57 3.67
N ILE A 154 -23.30 -19.69 4.22
CA ILE A 154 -24.76 -19.85 4.27
C ILE A 154 -25.34 -19.98 2.85
N LEU A 155 -24.92 -19.13 1.91
CA LEU A 155 -25.37 -19.20 0.52
C LEU A 155 -24.98 -20.52 -0.15
N VAL A 156 -23.75 -20.99 0.07
CA VAL A 156 -23.28 -22.28 -0.47
C VAL A 156 -24.09 -23.44 0.09
N LEU A 157 -24.33 -23.46 1.41
CA LEU A 157 -25.15 -24.49 2.06
C LEU A 157 -26.60 -24.48 1.52
N TYR A 158 -27.17 -23.30 1.32
CA TYR A 158 -28.50 -23.14 0.76
C TYR A 158 -28.57 -23.68 -0.68
N ALA A 159 -27.58 -23.34 -1.52
CA ALA A 159 -27.48 -23.85 -2.88
C ALA A 159 -27.36 -25.38 -2.92
N ILE A 160 -26.55 -25.97 -2.04
CA ILE A 160 -26.41 -27.43 -1.91
C ILE A 160 -27.74 -28.08 -1.50
N TYR A 161 -28.42 -27.51 -0.49
CA TYR A 161 -29.71 -28.00 0.00
C TYR A 161 -30.78 -28.02 -1.10
N TYR A 162 -30.94 -26.90 -1.81
CA TYR A 162 -31.90 -26.80 -2.91
C TYR A 162 -31.56 -27.71 -4.09
N SER A 163 -30.27 -27.87 -4.42
CA SER A 163 -29.83 -28.83 -5.44
C SER A 163 -30.23 -30.27 -5.09
N ARG A 164 -30.11 -30.66 -3.81
CA ARG A 164 -30.55 -31.99 -3.33
C ARG A 164 -32.07 -32.15 -3.36
N LEU A 165 -32.82 -31.15 -2.88
CA LEU A 165 -34.28 -31.16 -2.92
C LEU A 165 -34.80 -31.29 -4.35
N TRP A 166 -34.25 -30.50 -5.27
CA TRP A 166 -34.60 -30.53 -6.69
C TRP A 166 -34.35 -31.90 -7.32
N LYS A 167 -33.21 -32.53 -7.04
CA LYS A 167 -32.90 -33.90 -7.48
C LYS A 167 -33.89 -34.92 -6.92
N SER A 168 -34.26 -34.82 -5.64
CA SER A 168 -35.24 -35.70 -4.99
C SER A 168 -36.64 -35.57 -5.60
N GLN A 169 -37.11 -34.34 -5.86
CA GLN A 169 -38.39 -34.10 -6.50
C GLN A 169 -38.44 -34.66 -7.93
N LYS A 170 -37.38 -34.45 -8.73
CA LYS A 170 -37.26 -35.05 -10.06
C LYS A 170 -37.30 -36.59 -10.03
N ALA A 171 -36.65 -37.21 -9.04
CA ALA A 171 -36.67 -38.66 -8.89
C ALA A 171 -38.08 -39.19 -8.54
N LYS A 172 -38.82 -38.49 -7.66
CA LYS A 172 -40.22 -38.83 -7.34
C LYS A 172 -41.16 -38.65 -8.53
N ALA A 173 -41.00 -37.57 -9.30
CA ALA A 173 -41.81 -37.31 -10.50
C ALA A 173 -41.60 -38.41 -11.58
N LYS A 174 -40.36 -38.85 -11.80
CA LYS A 174 -40.06 -39.96 -12.74
C LYS A 174 -40.68 -41.29 -12.29
N LYS A 175 -40.70 -41.60 -10.98
CA LYS A 175 -41.35 -42.82 -10.46
C LYS A 175 -42.87 -42.80 -10.65
N SER A 176 -43.52 -41.66 -10.39
CA SER A 176 -44.98 -41.51 -10.57
C SER A 176 -45.41 -41.68 -12.04
N HIS A 177 -44.62 -41.16 -12.99
CA HIS A 177 -44.90 -41.31 -14.42
C HIS A 177 -44.77 -42.75 -14.92
N LYS A 178 -43.88 -43.56 -14.31
CA LYS A 178 -43.68 -44.97 -14.68
C LYS A 178 -44.82 -45.88 -14.20
N ILE A 179 -45.50 -45.51 -13.11
CA ILE A 179 -46.64 -46.25 -12.56
C ILE A 179 -47.92 -46.00 -13.37
N LYS A 180 -48.06 -44.85 -14.02
CA LYS A 180 -49.25 -44.53 -14.85
C LYS A 180 -49.25 -45.15 -16.24
N ASN A 181 -48.12 -45.70 -16.69
CA ASN A 181 -47.95 -46.27 -18.04
C ASN A 181 -47.87 -47.81 -18.03
N HIS A 182 -48.28 -48.44 -16.92
CA HIS A 182 -48.38 -49.88 -16.73
C HIS A 182 -49.80 -50.21 -16.30
#